data_AF-V9E3F9-F1
#
_entry.id   AF-V9E3F9-F1
#
_cell.length_a   1.000
_cell.length_b   1.000
_cell.length_c   1.000
_cell.angle_alpha   90.00
_cell.angle_beta   90.00
_cell.angle_gamma   90.00
#
_symmetry.space_group_name_H-M   'P 1'
#
loop_
_entity.id
_entity.type
_entity.pdbx_description
1 polymer ?
#
loop_
_entity_poly.entity_id
_entity_poly.type
_entity_poly.pdbx_seq_one_letter_code
_entity_poly.pdbx_strand_id
1 'polypeptide(L)'
;MEGLRELEEPYHFLALNGTLDMLEKGGSRVLPCLPQLIPPMKANLMTRNQTVLCLQMKVLQRLVLSCPYTGEALVPYYRQLLSIFNLFITKRVNCGDSIDYAQRRQENLGDLILETLNILEKHGGVDAFVNIKYMIPTYESCMNRR
;
A
#
# COMPACT_ATOMS: atom_id res chain seq x y z
N MET A 1 8.93 -10.94 0.25
CA MET A 1 7.58 -10.37 0.52
C MET A 1 6.76 -11.17 1.51
N GLU A 2 6.71 -12.51 1.46
CA GLU A 2 5.92 -13.29 2.43
C GLU A 2 6.33 -13.10 3.89
N GLY A 3 7.63 -12.89 4.13
CA GLY A 3 8.20 -12.63 5.46
C GLY A 3 7.95 -11.22 6.01
N LEU A 4 7.28 -10.32 5.28
CA LEU A 4 6.91 -8.99 5.82
C LEU A 4 5.89 -9.06 6.97
N ARG A 5 5.31 -10.25 7.22
CA ARG A 5 4.45 -10.53 8.38
C ARG A 5 5.23 -10.82 9.65
N GLU A 6 6.51 -11.18 9.52
CA GLU A 6 7.38 -11.42 10.66
C GLU A 6 7.80 -10.08 11.27
N LEU A 7 7.59 -9.95 12.57
CA LEU A 7 7.95 -8.77 13.36
C LEU A 7 9.13 -9.05 14.32
N GLU A 8 9.62 -10.29 14.34
CA GLU A 8 10.74 -10.71 15.17
C GLU A 8 12.07 -10.46 14.45
N GLU A 9 13.05 -9.95 15.19
CA GLU A 9 14.43 -9.82 14.71
C GLU A 9 15.15 -11.17 14.82
N PRO A 10 15.96 -11.58 13.81
CA PRO A 10 16.44 -10.80 12.66
C PRO A 10 15.59 -10.92 11.37
N TYR A 11 14.50 -11.68 11.41
CA TYR A 11 13.70 -12.00 10.23
C TYR A 11 13.04 -10.79 9.61
N HIS A 12 12.51 -9.90 10.46
CA HIS A 12 11.89 -8.65 10.06
C HIS A 12 12.85 -7.77 9.25
N PHE A 13 14.04 -7.50 9.81
CA PHE A 13 15.07 -6.70 9.17
C PHE A 13 15.47 -7.28 7.80
N LEU A 14 15.72 -8.59 7.73
CA LEU A 14 16.15 -9.22 6.49
C LEU A 14 15.04 -9.19 5.42
N ALA A 15 13.80 -9.50 5.79
CA ALA A 15 12.67 -9.53 4.87
C ALA A 15 12.34 -8.14 4.32
N LEU A 16 12.40 -7.10 5.16
CA LEU A 16 12.14 -5.74 4.77
C LEU A 16 13.23 -5.20 3.85
N ASN A 17 14.49 -5.19 4.30
CA ASN A 17 15.59 -4.61 3.54
C ASN A 17 15.82 -5.38 2.23
N GLY A 18 15.74 -6.72 2.27
CA GLY A 18 15.83 -7.53 1.06
C GLY A 18 14.72 -7.20 0.04
N THR A 19 13.49 -6.94 0.51
CA THR A 19 12.39 -6.55 -0.40
C THR A 19 12.63 -5.17 -0.99
N LEU A 20 13.05 -4.18 -0.19
CA LEU A 20 13.30 -2.82 -0.66
C LEU A 20 14.46 -2.76 -1.66
N ASP A 21 15.58 -3.43 -1.35
CA ASP A 21 16.76 -3.50 -2.22
C ASP A 21 16.43 -4.16 -3.57
N MET A 22 15.64 -5.24 -3.56
CA MET A 22 15.20 -5.90 -4.78
C MET A 22 14.27 -5.02 -5.62
N LEU A 23 13.39 -4.24 -5.00
CA LEU A 23 12.52 -3.31 -5.72
C LEU A 23 13.31 -2.15 -6.33
N GLU A 24 14.32 -1.66 -5.62
CA GLU A 24 15.18 -0.56 -6.09
C GLU A 24 16.08 -0.98 -7.26
N LYS A 25 16.66 -2.19 -7.21
CA LYS A 25 17.55 -2.71 -8.26
C LYS A 25 16.82 -3.55 -9.33
N GLY A 26 15.53 -3.80 -9.13
CA GLY A 26 14.73 -4.68 -9.97
C GLY A 26 14.44 -4.11 -11.35
N GLY A 27 14.18 -2.80 -11.44
CA GLY A 27 13.86 -2.09 -12.67
C GLY A 27 12.72 -2.76 -13.44
N SER A 28 12.91 -3.00 -14.75
CA SER A 28 11.93 -3.62 -15.63
C SER A 28 11.59 -5.09 -15.32
N ARG A 29 12.39 -5.78 -14.48
CA ARG A 29 12.15 -7.18 -14.11
C ARG A 29 11.01 -7.36 -13.12
N VAL A 30 10.50 -6.27 -12.54
CA VAL A 30 9.43 -6.31 -11.55
C VAL A 30 8.06 -6.56 -12.20
N LEU A 31 7.84 -6.00 -13.39
CA LEU A 31 6.59 -6.12 -14.15
C LEU A 31 6.16 -7.57 -14.44
N PRO A 32 7.02 -8.48 -14.95
CA PRO A 32 6.62 -9.87 -15.17
C PRO A 32 6.34 -10.64 -13.88
N CYS A 33 6.88 -10.19 -12.74
CA CYS A 33 6.69 -10.83 -11.45
C CYS A 33 5.40 -10.39 -10.73
N LEU A 34 4.77 -9.28 -11.16
CA LEU A 34 3.61 -8.69 -10.50
C LEU A 34 2.52 -9.69 -10.13
N PRO A 35 2.03 -10.57 -11.02
CA PRO A 35 0.98 -11.53 -10.70
C PRO A 35 1.32 -12.46 -9.52
N GLN A 36 2.62 -12.79 -9.36
CA GLN A 36 3.11 -13.63 -8.26
C GLN A 36 3.25 -12.84 -6.94
N LEU A 37 3.38 -11.51 -7.00
CA LEU A 37 3.45 -10.64 -5.83
C LEU A 37 2.06 -10.32 -5.24
N ILE A 38 0.99 -10.43 -6.02
CA ILE A 38 -0.38 -10.10 -5.55
C ILE A 38 -0.83 -10.99 -4.38
N PRO A 39 -0.70 -12.33 -4.41
CA PRO A 39 -1.11 -13.18 -3.29
C PRO A 39 -0.41 -12.83 -1.96
N PRO A 40 0.93 -12.70 -1.88
CA PRO A 40 1.57 -12.35 -0.62
C PRO A 40 1.24 -10.92 -0.17
N MET A 41 1.11 -9.94 -1.08
CA MET A 41 0.66 -8.59 -0.72
C MET A 41 -0.73 -8.62 -0.08
N LYS A 42 -1.68 -9.32 -0.70
CA LYS A 42 -3.03 -9.49 -0.17
C LYS A 42 -2.99 -10.15 1.22
N ALA A 43 -2.22 -11.22 1.39
CA ALA A 43 -2.08 -11.92 2.67
C ALA A 43 -1.54 -10.98 3.77
N ASN A 44 -0.53 -10.17 3.46
CA ASN A 44 0.07 -9.21 4.39
C ASN A 44 -0.95 -8.14 4.80
N LEU A 45 -1.72 -7.61 3.85
CA LEU A 45 -2.78 -6.64 4.14
C LEU A 45 -3.93 -7.26 4.97
N MET A 46 -4.27 -8.52 4.74
CA MET A 46 -5.34 -9.20 5.48
C MET A 46 -5.00 -9.52 6.94
N THR A 47 -3.75 -9.36 7.37
CA THR A 47 -3.35 -9.60 8.78
C THR A 47 -4.03 -8.69 9.79
N ARG A 48 -4.53 -7.51 9.34
CA ARG A 48 -5.12 -6.46 10.19
C ARG A 48 -4.19 -5.90 11.27
N ASN A 49 -2.92 -6.29 11.27
CA ASN A 49 -1.89 -5.72 12.13
C ASN A 49 -1.45 -4.37 11.53
N GLN A 50 -1.56 -3.30 12.31
CA GLN A 50 -1.27 -1.93 11.85
C GLN A 50 0.17 -1.79 11.32
N THR A 51 1.14 -2.39 12.00
CA THR A 51 2.56 -2.33 11.59
C THR A 51 2.77 -3.01 10.25
N VAL A 52 2.23 -4.22 10.06
CA VAL A 52 2.35 -4.98 8.80
C VAL A 52 1.61 -4.27 7.66
N LEU A 53 0.44 -3.69 7.94
CA LEU A 53 -0.32 -2.88 6.99
C LEU A 53 0.48 -1.67 6.52
N CYS A 54 1.02 -0.88 7.46
CA CYS A 54 1.86 0.29 7.14
C CYS A 54 3.07 -0.11 6.30
N LEU A 55 3.75 -1.20 6.67
CA LEU A 55 4.91 -1.70 5.95
C LEU A 55 4.55 -2.11 4.52
N GLN A 56 3.48 -2.88 4.37
CA GLN A 56 3.02 -3.36 3.08
C GLN A 56 2.56 -2.23 2.17
N MET A 57 1.94 -1.18 2.71
CA MET A 57 1.59 0.03 1.95
C MET A 57 2.84 0.78 1.48
N LYS A 58 3.85 0.98 2.33
CA LYS A 58 5.12 1.60 1.93
C LYS A 58 5.82 0.80 0.82
N VAL A 59 5.83 -0.52 0.93
CA VAL A 59 6.36 -1.42 -0.10
C VAL A 59 5.56 -1.30 -1.41
N LEU A 60 4.23 -1.20 -1.34
CA LEU A 60 3.37 -1.00 -2.51
C LEU A 60 3.63 0.36 -3.19
N GLN A 61 3.77 1.43 -2.42
CA GLN A 61 4.13 2.75 -2.94
C GLN A 61 5.49 2.70 -3.65
N ARG A 62 6.50 2.09 -3.02
CA ARG A 62 7.85 1.95 -3.61
C ARG A 62 7.83 1.12 -4.88
N LEU A 63 7.03 0.05 -4.93
CA LEU A 63 6.83 -0.78 -6.12
C LEU A 63 6.27 0.05 -7.29
N VAL A 64 5.26 0.88 -7.05
CA VAL A 64 4.65 1.70 -8.10
C VAL A 64 5.63 2.77 -8.60
N LEU A 65 6.41 3.36 -7.69
CA LEU A 65 7.38 4.41 -7.99
C LEU A 65 8.68 3.89 -8.62
N SER A 66 9.01 2.60 -8.49
CA SER A 66 10.29 2.05 -8.95
C SER A 66 10.34 1.76 -10.45
N CYS A 67 9.20 1.50 -11.10
CA CYS A 67 9.17 1.16 -12.52
C CYS A 67 7.95 1.78 -13.23
N PRO A 68 8.15 2.46 -14.39
CA PRO A 68 7.05 2.91 -15.24
C PRO A 68 6.11 1.75 -15.60
N TYR A 69 4.82 2.05 -15.81
CA TYR A 69 3.74 1.08 -16.14
C TYR A 69 3.35 0.07 -15.05
N THR A 70 4.08 0.00 -13.93
CA THR A 70 3.72 -0.89 -12.80
C THR A 70 2.37 -0.52 -12.20
N GLY A 71 2.06 0.79 -12.13
CA GLY A 71 0.77 1.27 -11.65
C GLY A 71 -0.39 0.84 -12.54
N GLU A 72 -0.27 0.97 -13.86
CA GLU A 72 -1.27 0.51 -14.84
C GLU A 72 -1.48 -1.02 -14.75
N ALA A 73 -0.38 -1.78 -14.66
CA ALA A 73 -0.44 -3.23 -14.50
C ALA A 73 -1.06 -3.69 -13.17
N LEU A 74 -1.13 -2.82 -12.16
CA LEU A 74 -1.76 -3.09 -10.87
C LEU A 74 -3.28 -2.88 -10.87
N VAL A 75 -3.83 -2.11 -11.82
CA VAL A 75 -5.27 -1.77 -11.87
C VAL A 75 -6.19 -3.01 -11.82
N PRO A 76 -5.94 -4.10 -12.56
CA PRO A 76 -6.76 -5.31 -12.50
C PRO A 76 -6.80 -5.97 -11.11
N TYR A 77 -5.82 -5.68 -10.25
CA TYR A 77 -5.66 -6.26 -8.92
C TYR A 77 -6.19 -5.35 -7.80
N TYR A 78 -6.62 -4.13 -8.09
CA TYR A 78 -7.15 -3.19 -7.09
C TYR A 78 -8.30 -3.79 -6.27
N ARG A 79 -9.18 -4.57 -6.90
CA ARG A 79 -10.26 -5.26 -6.18
C ARG A 79 -9.74 -6.17 -5.07
N GLN A 80 -8.62 -6.85 -5.30
CA GLN A 80 -8.03 -7.75 -4.31
C GLN A 80 -7.29 -6.98 -3.22
N LEU A 81 -6.53 -5.95 -3.59
CA LEU A 81 -5.65 -5.21 -2.68
C LEU A 81 -6.40 -4.15 -1.85
N LEU A 82 -7.30 -3.38 -2.47
CA LEU A 82 -7.92 -2.21 -1.84
C LEU A 82 -9.13 -2.55 -0.95
N SER A 83 -9.69 -3.76 -1.07
CA SER A 83 -10.85 -4.20 -0.27
C SER A 83 -10.65 -4.02 1.24
N ILE A 84 -9.42 -4.20 1.72
CA ILE A 84 -9.07 -4.06 3.13
C ILE A 84 -8.95 -2.60 3.57
N PHE A 85 -8.55 -1.68 2.68
CA PHE A 85 -8.38 -0.26 3.02
C PHE A 85 -9.70 0.38 3.43
N ASN A 86 -10.82 -0.08 2.88
CA ASN A 86 -12.15 0.40 3.27
C ASN A 86 -12.48 0.16 4.75
N LEU A 87 -11.92 -0.88 5.37
CA LEU A 87 -12.08 -1.13 6.82
C LEU A 87 -11.30 -0.13 7.69
N PHE A 88 -10.23 0.45 7.16
CA PHE A 88 -9.31 1.29 7.90
C PHE A 88 -9.42 2.78 7.53
N ILE A 89 -10.00 3.12 6.38
CA ILE A 89 -10.17 4.51 5.93
C ILE A 89 -11.14 5.30 6.81
N THR A 90 -12.13 4.63 7.40
CA THR A 90 -13.10 5.24 8.33
C THR A 90 -12.61 5.24 9.78
N LYS A 91 -11.53 4.51 10.10
CA LYS A 91 -10.83 4.64 11.37
C LYS A 91 -10.01 5.94 11.36
N ARG A 92 -10.68 7.08 11.29
CA ARG A 92 -10.15 8.30 11.88
C ARG A 92 -10.12 8.02 13.37
N VAL A 93 -8.93 8.05 13.94
CA VAL A 93 -8.72 7.86 15.37
C VAL A 93 -9.52 8.93 16.12
N ASN A 94 -10.74 8.59 16.55
CA ASN A 94 -11.43 9.31 17.61
C ASN A 94 -10.83 8.81 18.93
N CYS A 95 -9.59 9.20 19.23
CA CYS A 95 -9.04 9.03 20.57
C CYS A 95 -9.72 10.10 21.46
N GLY A 96 -10.76 9.70 22.17
CA GLY A 96 -11.21 10.46 23.34
C GLY A 96 -10.10 10.48 24.38
N ASP A 97 -9.74 11.67 24.85
CA ASP A 97 -8.95 12.07 26.05
C ASP A 97 -7.70 11.27 26.47
N SER A 98 -7.28 10.28 25.70
CA SER A 98 -6.08 9.50 25.95
C SER A 98 -4.98 10.07 25.06
N ILE A 99 -4.06 10.80 25.69
CA ILE A 99 -2.91 11.44 25.05
C ILE A 99 -2.10 10.38 24.31
N ASP A 100 -2.11 10.47 22.98
CA ASP A 100 -1.56 9.48 22.07
C ASP A 100 -0.05 9.73 21.87
N TYR A 101 0.79 8.94 22.52
CA TYR A 101 2.26 8.97 22.34
C TYR A 101 2.69 8.53 20.92
N ALA A 102 1.77 8.03 20.08
CA ALA A 102 2.01 7.65 18.69
C ALA A 102 2.22 8.84 17.74
N GLN A 103 1.87 10.07 18.17
CA GLN A 103 1.97 11.27 17.34
C GLN A 103 3.43 11.65 16.95
N ARG A 104 4.44 11.09 17.65
CA ARG A 104 5.86 11.23 17.29
C ARG A 104 6.35 10.27 16.19
N ARG A 105 5.58 9.23 15.83
CA ARG A 105 5.99 8.17 14.88
C ARG A 105 5.36 8.25 13.48
N GLN A 106 4.62 9.31 13.16
CA GLN A 106 4.13 9.54 11.79
C GLN A 106 3.21 8.43 11.24
N GLU A 107 2.42 7.76 12.09
CA GLU A 107 1.59 6.60 11.71
C GLU A 107 0.07 6.88 11.81
N ASN A 108 -0.37 8.00 11.24
CA ASN A 108 -1.80 8.13 10.91
C ASN A 108 -2.10 7.16 9.76
N LEU A 109 -2.61 5.97 10.09
CA LEU A 109 -2.93 4.94 9.11
C LEU A 109 -3.84 5.46 7.99
N GLY A 110 -4.79 6.34 8.33
CA GLY A 110 -5.67 6.99 7.36
C GLY A 110 -4.93 7.87 6.35
N ASP A 111 -3.94 8.65 6.80
CA ASP A 111 -3.14 9.52 5.92
C ASP A 111 -2.27 8.67 4.98
N LEU A 112 -1.68 7.58 5.49
CA LEU A 112 -0.88 6.66 4.67
C LEU A 112 -1.72 5.91 3.63
N ILE A 113 -2.96 5.54 3.98
CA ILE A 113 -3.92 4.97 3.03
C ILE A 113 -4.21 5.98 1.93
N LEU A 114 -4.54 7.22 2.28
CA LEU A 114 -4.85 8.27 1.31
C LEU A 114 -3.66 8.55 0.39
N GLU A 115 -2.46 8.66 0.95
CA GLU A 115 -1.21 8.83 0.18
C GLU A 115 -1.00 7.66 -0.80
N THR A 116 -1.19 6.42 -0.34
CA THR A 116 -1.06 5.23 -1.19
C THR A 116 -2.06 5.25 -2.34
N LEU A 117 -3.33 5.59 -2.07
CA LEU A 117 -4.36 5.70 -3.09
C LEU A 117 -4.03 6.78 -4.13
N ASN A 118 -3.50 7.93 -3.68
CA ASN A 118 -3.07 9.01 -4.57
C ASN A 118 -1.91 8.57 -5.48
N ILE A 119 -0.95 7.82 -4.95
CA ILE A 119 0.16 7.28 -5.76
C ILE A 119 -0.36 6.29 -6.80
N LEU A 120 -1.30 5.42 -6.40
CA LEU A 120 -1.94 4.45 -7.31
C LEU A 120 -2.72 5.15 -8.42
N GLU A 121 -3.51 6.18 -8.10
CA GLU A 121 -4.24 6.96 -9.11
C GLU A 121 -3.28 7.64 -10.10
N LYS A 122 -2.24 8.32 -9.59
CA LYS A 122 -1.28 9.06 -10.42
C LYS A 122 -0.51 8.19 -11.42
N HIS A 123 -0.26 6.92 -11.09
CA HIS A 123 0.54 5.99 -11.91
C HIS A 123 -0.28 4.86 -12.53
N GLY A 124 -1.57 4.77 -12.23
CA GLY A 124 -2.48 3.71 -12.69
C GLY A 124 -3.16 4.01 -14.03
N GLY A 125 -2.94 5.19 -14.60
CA GLY A 125 -3.54 5.59 -15.87
C GLY A 125 -5.03 5.96 -15.77
N VAL A 126 -5.70 6.02 -16.92
CA VAL A 126 -7.05 6.60 -17.05
C VAL A 126 -8.14 5.85 -16.26
N ASP A 127 -8.00 4.54 -16.10
CA ASP A 127 -8.99 3.69 -15.44
C ASP A 127 -8.76 3.54 -13.93
N ALA A 128 -7.64 4.06 -13.41
CA ALA A 128 -7.26 3.88 -12.01
C ALA A 128 -8.31 4.46 -11.05
N PHE A 129 -8.73 5.71 -11.31
CA PHE A 129 -9.71 6.39 -10.46
C PHE A 129 -11.03 5.62 -10.36
N VAL A 130 -11.57 5.15 -11.49
CA VAL A 130 -12.85 4.43 -11.53
C VAL A 130 -12.75 3.14 -10.72
N ASN A 131 -11.65 2.40 -10.86
CA ASN A 131 -11.42 1.17 -10.10
C ASN A 131 -11.21 1.42 -8.60
N ILE A 132 -10.48 2.49 -8.23
CA ILE A 132 -10.31 2.89 -6.82
C ILE A 132 -11.65 3.30 -6.23
N LYS A 133 -12.42 4.16 -6.92
CA LYS A 133 -13.73 4.66 -6.47
C LYS A 133 -14.76 3.54 -6.28
N TYR A 134 -14.72 2.53 -7.15
CA TYR A 134 -15.57 1.34 -7.01
C TYR A 134 -15.28 0.57 -5.71
N MET A 135 -14.01 0.50 -5.30
CA MET A 135 -13.60 -0.20 -4.09
C MET A 135 -13.72 0.66 -2.82
N ILE A 136 -13.50 1.96 -2.95
CA ILE A 136 -13.48 2.93 -1.86
C ILE A 136 -14.34 4.13 -2.27
N PRO A 137 -15.67 4.07 -2.02
CA PRO A 137 -16.58 5.13 -2.47
C PRO A 137 -16.29 6.51 -1.85
N THR A 138 -15.63 6.55 -0.70
CA THR A 138 -15.24 7.78 0.01
C THR A 138 -13.98 8.45 -0.54
N TYR A 139 -13.25 7.80 -1.45
CA TYR A 139 -12.06 8.37 -2.07
C TYR A 139 -12.42 9.48 -3.06
N GLU A 140 -11.70 10.60 -3.03
CA GLU A 140 -11.83 11.71 -3.97
C GLU A 140 -10.55 11.81 -4.82
N SER A 141 -10.73 12.06 -6.12
CA SER A 141 -9.63 12.14 -7.10
C SER A 141 -8.61 13.19 -6.66
N CYS A 142 -7.34 12.80 -6.61
CA CYS A 142 -6.24 13.73 -6.35
C CYS A 142 -5.68 14.38 -7.62
N MET A 143 -6.10 13.90 -8.80
CA MET A 143 -5.79 14.52 -10.08
C MET A 143 -6.81 15.62 -10.38
N ASN A 144 -6.41 16.88 -10.24
CA ASN A 144 -7.21 18.01 -10.72
C ASN A 144 -7.21 17.99 -12.26
N ARG A 145 -8.40 17.99 -12.88
CA ARG A 145 -8.55 18.29 -14.31
C ARG A 145 -8.04 19.72 -14.55
N ARG A 146 -6.84 19.85 -15.09
CA ARG A 146 -6.36 21.07 -15.74
C ARG A 146 -6.18 20.80 -17.20
#